data_AF-A0A834J2K4-F1
#
_entry.id   AF-A0A834J2K4-F1
#
_cell.length_a   1.000
_cell.length_b   1.000
_cell.length_c   1.000
_cell.angle_alpha   90.00
_cell.angle_beta   90.00
_cell.angle_gamma   90.00
#
_symmetry.space_group_name_H-M   'P 1'
#
loop_
_entity.id
_entity.type
_entity.pdbx_description
1 polymer ?
#
loop_
_entity_poly.entity_id
_entity_poly.type
_entity_poly.pdbx_seq_one_letter_code
_entity_poly.pdbx_strand_id
1 'polypeptide(L)'
;MSTEDGERSGRPKYVVTDENIKTIHKMIDDARKLKLNAIANTLNISIERVHHIIHEYLGMTKLCAKWVQSELTFYQKQRRVDDSEQCLKMIKRNEPEFLRRYVTIDETWLYHFTPKSNRQSSKWTTYDEPAPKHGKTQQS
;
A
#
# COMPACT_ATOMS: atom_id res chain seq x y z
N MET A 1 -25.39 -17.46 -50.31
CA MET A 1 -24.31 -16.44 -50.33
C MET A 1 -24.13 -16.01 -48.88
N SER A 2 -23.12 -16.52 -48.18
CA SER A 2 -22.90 -16.20 -46.75
C SER A 2 -22.01 -14.97 -46.64
N THR A 3 -22.45 -13.97 -45.89
CA THR A 3 -21.76 -12.70 -45.62
C THR A 3 -21.16 -12.73 -44.22
N GLU A 4 -20.43 -13.78 -43.89
CA GLU A 4 -19.73 -13.87 -42.61
C GLU A 4 -18.35 -13.21 -42.73
N ASP A 5 -18.11 -12.22 -41.87
CA ASP A 5 -16.83 -11.54 -41.73
C ASP A 5 -15.78 -12.57 -41.28
N GLY A 6 -14.69 -12.71 -42.04
CA GLY A 6 -13.58 -13.60 -41.67
C GLY A 6 -12.87 -13.13 -40.39
N GLU A 7 -12.13 -14.03 -39.74
CA GLU A 7 -11.35 -13.69 -38.54
C GLU A 7 -10.42 -12.49 -38.81
N ARG A 8 -10.68 -11.38 -38.14
CA ARG A 8 -9.86 -10.17 -38.26
C ARG A 8 -8.64 -10.31 -37.36
N SER A 9 -7.45 -10.39 -37.94
CA SER A 9 -6.19 -10.24 -37.21
C SER A 9 -6.07 -8.80 -36.70
N GLY A 10 -6.37 -8.59 -35.41
CA GLY A 10 -6.18 -7.30 -34.75
C GLY A 10 -4.70 -6.86 -34.71
N ARG A 11 -4.46 -5.61 -34.30
CA ARG A 11 -3.10 -5.05 -34.15
C ARG A 11 -2.25 -5.94 -33.21
N PRO A 12 -1.07 -6.42 -33.62
CA PRO A 12 -0.30 -7.34 -32.80
C PRO A 12 0.18 -6.65 -31.51
N LYS A 13 0.07 -7.36 -30.37
CA LYS A 13 0.52 -6.90 -29.05
C LYS A 13 2.06 -7.02 -28.92
N TYR A 14 2.83 -6.33 -29.76
CA TYR A 14 4.30 -6.41 -29.74
C TYR A 14 4.95 -6.01 -28.40
N VAL A 15 4.22 -5.28 -27.56
CA VAL A 15 4.76 -4.68 -26.35
C VAL A 15 4.58 -5.56 -25.11
N VAL A 16 3.59 -6.46 -25.11
CA VAL A 16 3.39 -7.39 -23.99
C VAL A 16 4.00 -8.72 -24.37
N THR A 17 5.31 -8.76 -24.28
CA THR A 17 6.08 -10.00 -24.34
C THR A 17 6.40 -10.46 -22.93
N ASP A 18 6.63 -11.75 -22.77
CA ASP A 18 7.03 -12.32 -21.48
C ASP A 18 8.36 -11.72 -20.98
N GLU A 19 9.26 -11.28 -21.87
CA GLU A 19 10.49 -10.58 -21.45
C GLU A 19 10.16 -9.24 -20.79
N ASN A 20 9.26 -8.45 -21.38
CA ASN A 20 8.86 -7.16 -20.82
C ASN A 20 8.14 -7.33 -19.48
N ILE A 21 7.26 -8.32 -19.36
CA ILE A 21 6.56 -8.63 -18.10
C ILE A 21 7.58 -8.97 -17.00
N LYS A 22 8.52 -9.89 -17.28
CA LYS A 22 9.56 -10.30 -16.33
C LYS A 22 10.49 -9.15 -15.96
N THR A 23 10.86 -8.32 -16.93
CA THR A 23 11.74 -7.17 -16.69
C THR A 23 11.05 -6.12 -15.81
N ILE A 24 9.78 -5.81 -16.08
CA ILE A 24 8.98 -4.89 -15.25
C ILE A 24 8.83 -5.42 -13.82
N HIS A 25 8.53 -6.72 -13.67
CA HIS A 25 8.43 -7.35 -12.36
C HIS A 25 9.73 -7.20 -11.55
N LYS A 26 10.87 -7.53 -12.18
CA LYS A 26 12.19 -7.39 -11.55
C LYS A 26 12.49 -5.95 -11.13
N MET A 27 12.22 -4.97 -12.00
CA MET A 27 12.43 -3.56 -11.67
C MET A 27 11.61 -3.16 -10.43
N ILE A 28 10.34 -3.58 -10.35
CA ILE A 28 9.46 -3.27 -9.23
C ILE A 28 9.92 -3.95 -7.93
N ASP A 29 10.38 -5.20 -8.00
CA ASP A 29 10.93 -5.92 -6.85
C ASP A 29 12.18 -5.22 -6.30
N ASP A 30 13.09 -4.80 -7.18
CA ASP A 30 14.31 -4.07 -6.82
C ASP A 30 13.98 -2.71 -6.18
N ALA A 31 12.97 -2.00 -6.70
CA ALA A 31 12.57 -0.68 -6.21
C ALA A 31 11.05 -0.46 -6.21
N ARG A 32 10.39 -0.90 -5.13
CA ARG A 32 8.92 -0.81 -4.99
C ARG A 32 8.30 0.59 -5.11
N LYS A 33 9.07 1.68 -4.95
CA LYS A 33 8.57 3.07 -5.10
C LYS A 33 8.59 3.59 -6.55
N LEU A 34 9.08 2.79 -7.51
CA LEU A 34 9.27 3.21 -8.90
C LEU A 34 8.03 3.88 -9.51
N LYS A 35 8.27 4.99 -10.23
CA LYS A 35 7.25 5.70 -11.00
C LYS A 35 7.05 5.00 -12.34
N LEU A 36 5.81 4.97 -12.84
CA LEU A 36 5.50 4.42 -14.16
C LEU A 36 6.35 5.03 -15.26
N ASN A 37 6.57 6.35 -15.22
CA ASN A 37 7.40 7.06 -16.19
C ASN A 37 8.85 6.54 -16.23
N ALA A 38 9.42 6.13 -15.10
CA ALA A 38 10.78 5.59 -15.07
C ALA A 38 10.84 4.23 -15.80
N ILE A 39 9.83 3.38 -15.62
CA ILE A 39 9.72 2.08 -16.30
C ILE A 39 9.44 2.28 -17.80
N ALA A 40 8.53 3.19 -18.14
CA ALA A 40 8.22 3.54 -19.52
C ALA A 40 9.46 4.04 -20.30
N ASN A 41 10.22 4.95 -19.70
CA ASN A 41 11.42 5.52 -20.32
C ASN A 41 12.56 4.49 -20.45
N THR A 42 12.70 3.57 -19.49
CA THR A 42 13.77 2.56 -19.53
C THR A 42 13.51 1.48 -20.56
N LEU A 43 12.26 1.06 -20.73
CA LEU A 43 11.88 0.03 -21.70
C LEU A 43 11.45 0.62 -23.06
N ASN A 44 11.39 1.95 -23.18
CA ASN A 44 10.85 2.67 -24.33
C ASN A 44 9.43 2.21 -24.72
N ILE A 45 8.58 2.06 -23.71
CA ILE A 45 7.19 1.61 -23.83
C ILE A 45 6.26 2.74 -23.34
N SER A 46 5.04 2.83 -23.89
CA SER A 46 4.08 3.82 -23.38
C SER A 46 3.68 3.56 -21.92
N ILE A 47 3.47 4.64 -21.16
CA ILE A 47 3.06 4.57 -19.74
C ILE A 47 1.79 3.72 -19.56
N GLU A 48 0.84 3.84 -20.49
CA GLU A 48 -0.41 3.08 -20.49
C GLU A 48 -0.17 1.57 -20.60
N ARG A 49 0.78 1.14 -21.45
CA ARG A 49 1.13 -0.28 -21.59
C ARG A 49 1.83 -0.80 -20.35
N VAL A 50 2.72 -0.02 -19.74
CA VAL A 50 3.35 -0.37 -18.45
C VAL A 50 2.28 -0.52 -17.37
N HIS A 51 1.36 0.45 -17.25
CA HIS A 51 0.25 0.38 -16.30
C HIS A 51 -0.60 -0.88 -16.53
N HIS A 52 -0.96 -1.18 -17.78
CA HIS A 52 -1.72 -2.38 -18.14
C HIS A 52 -0.97 -3.67 -17.80
N ILE A 53 0.36 -3.74 -18.01
CA ILE A 53 1.16 -4.92 -17.62
C ILE A 53 1.12 -5.13 -16.11
N ILE A 54 1.36 -4.06 -15.34
CA ILE A 54 1.41 -4.13 -13.88
C ILE A 54 0.06 -4.55 -13.29
N HIS A 55 -1.03 -4.00 -13.80
CA HIS A 55 -2.37 -4.30 -13.29
C HIS A 55 -2.92 -5.64 -13.79
N GLU A 56 -2.87 -5.92 -15.09
CA GLU A 56 -3.54 -7.09 -15.66
C GLU A 56 -2.69 -8.36 -15.63
N TYR A 57 -1.36 -8.24 -15.76
CA TYR A 57 -0.46 -9.40 -15.85
C TYR A 57 0.28 -9.68 -14.54
N LEU A 58 0.63 -8.63 -13.79
CA LEU A 58 1.28 -8.80 -12.48
C LEU A 58 0.30 -8.74 -11.30
N GLY A 59 -0.95 -8.30 -11.52
CA GLY A 59 -1.94 -8.17 -10.45
C GLY A 59 -1.53 -7.20 -9.34
N MET A 60 -0.63 -6.26 -9.63
CA MET A 60 -0.08 -5.34 -8.66
C MET A 60 -0.86 -4.03 -8.62
N THR A 61 -0.91 -3.40 -7.44
CA THR A 61 -1.52 -2.09 -7.25
C THR A 61 -0.56 -1.16 -6.52
N LYS A 62 -0.72 0.16 -6.73
CA LYS A 62 0.13 1.15 -6.05
C LYS A 62 -0.60 1.74 -4.85
N LEU A 63 -0.20 1.35 -3.65
CA LEU A 63 -0.82 1.79 -2.40
C LEU A 63 0.04 2.82 -1.68
N CYS A 64 -0.60 3.88 -1.17
CA CYS A 64 0.05 4.83 -0.26
C CYS A 64 0.38 4.14 1.07
N ALA A 65 1.51 4.49 1.68
CA ALA A 65 1.85 3.91 2.97
C ALA A 65 0.92 4.42 4.08
N LYS A 66 0.45 3.53 4.95
CA LYS A 66 -0.29 3.90 6.15
C LYS A 66 0.67 4.54 7.14
N TRP A 67 0.36 5.77 7.55
CA TRP A 67 1.08 6.44 8.62
C TRP A 67 0.87 5.68 9.93
N VAL A 68 1.98 5.34 10.59
CA VAL A 68 1.97 4.74 11.92
C VAL A 68 2.84 5.61 12.81
N GLN A 69 2.41 5.82 14.05
CA GLN A 69 3.12 6.66 15.00
C GLN A 69 4.54 6.17 15.25
N SER A 70 4.75 4.86 15.34
CA SER A 70 6.06 4.24 15.47
C SER A 70 6.04 2.79 15.00
N GLU A 71 7.20 2.27 14.58
CA GLU A 71 7.38 0.84 14.34
C GLU A 71 7.70 0.14 15.66
N LEU A 72 6.73 -0.61 16.17
CA LEU A 72 6.87 -1.30 17.45
C LEU A 72 7.77 -2.53 17.34
N THR A 73 8.64 -2.71 18.34
CA THR A 73 9.41 -3.93 18.52
C THR A 73 8.49 -5.10 18.90
N PHE A 74 8.98 -6.34 18.77
CA PHE A 74 8.22 -7.53 19.17
C PHE A 74 7.76 -7.44 20.64
N TYR A 75 8.66 -7.09 21.55
CA TYR A 75 8.35 -6.93 22.98
C TYR A 75 7.32 -5.83 23.26
N GLN A 76 7.40 -4.70 22.55
CA GLN A 76 6.40 -3.63 22.68
C GLN A 76 5.02 -4.07 22.20
N LYS A 77 4.94 -4.91 21.17
CA LYS A 77 3.66 -5.49 20.71
C LYS A 77 3.10 -6.45 21.74
N GLN A 78 3.92 -7.35 22.28
CA GLN A 78 3.48 -8.29 23.30
C GLN A 78 2.93 -7.57 24.54
N ARG A 79 3.68 -6.59 25.06
CA ARG A 79 3.23 -5.79 26.21
C ARG A 79 1.89 -5.11 25.95
N ARG A 80 1.66 -4.56 24.75
CA ARG A 80 0.38 -3.96 24.39
C ARG A 80 -0.77 -4.98 24.37
N VAL A 81 -0.51 -6.22 23.96
CA VAL A 81 -1.51 -7.30 24.00
C VAL A 81 -1.84 -7.63 25.46
N ASP A 82 -0.82 -7.84 26.29
CA ASP A 82 -0.98 -8.18 27.70
C ASP A 82 -1.77 -7.09 28.46
N ASP A 83 -1.38 -5.82 28.27
CA ASP A 83 -2.07 -4.65 28.86
C ASP A 83 -3.54 -4.59 28.39
N SER A 84 -3.78 -4.84 27.10
CA SER A 84 -5.14 -4.80 26.52
C SER A 84 -6.03 -5.92 27.06
N GLU A 85 -5.48 -7.13 27.23
CA GLU A 85 -6.20 -8.25 27.83
C GLU A 85 -6.58 -7.96 29.29
N GLN A 86 -5.68 -7.33 30.05
CA GLN A 86 -5.95 -6.94 31.42
C GLN A 86 -7.06 -5.89 31.49
N CYS A 87 -6.99 -4.84 30.66
CA CYS A 87 -8.03 -3.81 30.55
C CYS A 87 -9.37 -4.44 30.15
N LEU A 88 -9.39 -5.35 29.18
CA LEU A 88 -10.60 -6.02 28.72
C LEU A 88 -11.26 -6.85 29.84
N LYS A 89 -10.47 -7.53 30.67
CA LYS A 89 -10.98 -8.26 31.85
C LYS A 89 -11.63 -7.31 32.86
N MET A 90 -11.05 -6.13 33.09
CA MET A 90 -11.63 -5.12 33.98
C MET A 90 -12.95 -4.58 33.45
N ILE A 91 -13.00 -4.25 32.15
CA ILE A 91 -14.23 -3.78 31.48
C ILE A 91 -15.33 -4.85 31.59
N LYS A 92 -15.03 -6.11 31.23
CA LYS A 92 -16.02 -7.20 31.24
C LYS A 92 -16.57 -7.52 32.63
N ARG A 93 -15.83 -7.22 33.70
CA ARG A 93 -16.27 -7.50 35.08
C ARG A 93 -17.42 -6.58 35.52
N ASN A 94 -17.37 -5.30 35.15
CA ASN A 94 -18.42 -4.33 35.45
C ASN A 94 -18.25 -3.09 34.56
N GLU A 95 -18.70 -3.19 33.32
CA GLU A 95 -18.53 -2.16 32.30
C GLU A 95 -19.15 -0.80 32.71
N PRO A 96 -20.39 -0.74 33.24
CA PRO A 96 -21.01 0.54 33.60
C PRO A 96 -20.23 1.32 34.66
N GLU A 97 -19.79 0.66 35.73
CA GLU A 97 -18.99 1.32 36.78
C GLU A 97 -17.56 1.63 36.34
N PHE A 98 -16.97 0.78 35.49
CA PHE A 98 -15.65 1.04 34.93
C PHE A 98 -15.65 2.33 34.09
N LEU A 99 -16.57 2.44 33.13
CA LEU A 99 -16.67 3.60 32.26
C LEU A 99 -17.04 4.88 33.02
N ARG A 100 -17.89 4.77 34.07
CA ARG A 100 -18.24 5.92 34.93
C ARG A 100 -17.03 6.56 35.60
N ARG A 101 -16.00 5.77 35.93
CA ARG A 101 -14.79 6.25 36.63
C ARG A 101 -13.63 6.54 35.68
N TYR A 102 -13.74 6.13 34.42
CA TYR A 102 -12.65 6.24 33.46
C TYR A 102 -12.54 7.67 32.92
N VAL A 103 -11.50 8.38 33.35
CA VAL A 103 -11.16 9.72 32.87
C VAL A 103 -9.82 9.64 32.14
N THR A 104 -9.76 10.19 30.93
CA THR A 104 -8.52 10.26 30.13
C THR A 104 -8.25 11.69 29.70
N ILE A 105 -6.98 12.01 29.51
CA ILE A 105 -6.49 13.28 29.01
C ILE A 105 -5.38 13.01 28.00
N ASP A 106 -5.39 13.75 26.90
CA ASP A 106 -4.34 13.72 25.89
C ASP A 106 -4.17 15.13 25.29
N GLU A 107 -2.98 15.42 24.78
CA GLU A 107 -2.65 16.70 24.17
C GLU A 107 -2.54 16.54 22.65
N THR A 108 -3.33 17.31 21.91
CA THR A 108 -3.28 17.34 20.45
C THR A 108 -2.75 18.68 19.96
N TRP A 109 -1.67 18.64 19.17
CA TRP A 109 -1.14 19.83 18.49
C TRP A 109 -2.10 20.31 17.40
N LEU A 110 -2.57 21.56 17.50
CA LEU A 110 -3.34 22.23 16.45
C LEU A 110 -2.39 23.00 15.53
N TYR A 111 -2.19 22.48 14.31
CA TYR A 111 -1.35 23.12 13.31
C TYR A 111 -2.14 24.16 12.50
N HIS A 112 -1.53 25.31 12.24
CA HIS A 112 -2.11 26.37 11.39
C HIS A 112 -2.03 26.06 9.87
N PHE A 113 -1.44 24.93 9.49
CA PHE A 113 -1.17 24.55 8.10
C PHE A 113 -1.59 23.10 7.83
N THR A 114 -2.12 22.85 6.63
CA THR A 114 -2.51 21.52 6.16
C THR A 114 -1.29 20.72 5.69
N PRO A 115 -0.93 19.59 6.32
CA PRO A 115 0.27 18.85 5.97
C PRO A 115 0.25 18.31 4.53
N LYS A 116 1.44 18.14 3.94
CA LYS A 116 1.63 17.69 2.56
C LYS A 116 1.04 16.30 2.30
N SER A 117 0.63 16.06 1.05
CA SER A 117 0.04 14.80 0.59
C SER A 117 0.96 13.59 0.75
N ASN A 118 0.40 12.48 1.24
CA ASN A 118 1.09 11.20 1.42
C ASN A 118 1.38 10.44 0.10
N ARG A 119 1.03 10.99 -1.06
CA ARG A 119 1.20 10.33 -2.38
C ARG A 119 2.65 9.95 -2.71
N GLN A 120 3.63 10.58 -2.08
CA GLN A 120 5.05 10.26 -2.31
C GLN A 120 5.51 8.98 -1.59
N SER A 121 4.75 8.47 -0.61
CA SER A 121 5.10 7.25 0.10
C SER A 121 4.66 5.97 -0.62
N SER A 122 3.93 6.10 -1.74
CA SER A 122 3.29 4.97 -2.40
C SER A 122 4.26 3.95 -2.96
N LYS A 123 3.97 2.67 -2.70
CA LYS A 123 4.74 1.53 -3.19
C LYS A 123 3.83 0.59 -3.99
N TRP A 124 4.41 -0.14 -4.93
CA TRP A 124 3.74 -1.27 -5.57
C TRP A 124 3.66 -2.44 -4.58
N THR A 125 2.48 -3.04 -4.52
CA THR A 125 2.15 -4.19 -3.67
C THR A 125 1.38 -5.21 -4.48
N THR A 126 1.56 -6.49 -4.14
CA THR A 126 0.70 -7.56 -4.67
C THR A 126 -0.69 -7.51 -4.00
N TYR A 127 -1.63 -8.27 -4.54
CA TYR A 127 -3.03 -8.25 -4.10
C TYR A 127 -3.20 -8.56 -2.59
N ASP A 128 -2.47 -9.54 -2.06
CA ASP A 128 -2.61 -9.99 -0.66
C ASP A 128 -1.66 -9.27 0.32
N GLU A 129 -0.82 -8.37 -0.16
CA GLU A 129 0.12 -7.66 0.70
C GLU A 129 -0.57 -6.53 1.45
N PRO A 130 -0.35 -6.40 2.77
CA PRO A 130 -0.90 -5.28 3.52
C PRO A 130 -0.29 -3.96 3.04
N ALA A 131 -1.07 -2.89 3.14
CA ALA A 131 -0.60 -1.55 2.81
C ALA A 131 0.72 -1.26 3.55
N PRO A 132 1.73 -0.70 2.85
CA PRO A 132 3.05 -0.49 3.44
C PRO A 132 2.92 0.47 4.62
N LYS A 133 3.74 0.30 5.66
CA LYS A 133 3.74 1.19 6.82
C LYS A 133 4.81 2.26 6.65
N HIS A 134 4.52 3.45 7.15
CA HIS A 134 5.47 4.55 7.24
C HIS A 134 5.48 5.07 8.68
N GLY A 135 6.56 4.79 9.41
CA GLY A 135 6.77 5.33 10.75
C GLY A 135 7.00 6.84 10.71
N LYS A 136 6.60 7.55 11.77
CA LYS A 136 7.09 8.91 11.99
C LYS A 136 8.54 8.83 12.47
N THR A 137 9.47 9.42 11.73
CA THR A 137 10.83 9.66 12.22
C THR A 137 10.81 10.94 13.06
N GLN A 138 10.88 10.81 14.39
CA GLN A 138 11.24 11.95 15.23
C GLN A 138 12.77 12.07 15.20
N GLN A 139 13.28 13.18 14.67
CA GLN A 139 14.68 13.53 14.87
C GLN A 139 14.87 13.83 16.36
N SER A 140 15.84 13.17 16.97
CA SER A 140 16.25 13.37 18.38
C SER A 140 16.99 14.68 18.54
#